data_AF-A0A820YMK4-F1
#
_entry.id   AF-A0A820YMK4-F1
#
_cell.length_a   1.000
_cell.length_b   1.000
_cell.length_c   1.000
_cell.angle_alpha   90.00
_cell.angle_beta   90.00
_cell.angle_gamma   90.00
#
_symmetry.space_group_name_H-M   'P 1'
#
loop_
_entity.id
_entity.type
_entity.pdbx_description
1 polymer ?
#
loop_
_entity_poly.entity_id
_entity_poly.type
_entity_poly.pdbx_seq_one_letter_code
_entity_poly.pdbx_strand_id
1 'polypeptide(L)'
;CEQSRLNAYEENSRIIDSEGHVMIFKRDGEVMILQPDGGIFIKMIVPQQEPEIETSAESPNSAKKETRTDARGKKKGDPKNDTDVSTIAEEVKHVYQWRCITADGQSYIQNSTTQEYEKTEQLRLILETNPKTNEQVIHREDKVIIVFRADGSRIVSFADGTR
;
A
#
# COMPACT_ATOMS: atom_id res chain seq x y z
N CYS A 1 16.68 16.43 14.92
CA CYS A 1 15.59 15.47 14.62
C CYS A 1 15.71 14.85 13.22
N GLU A 2 16.91 14.50 12.74
CA GLU A 2 17.09 13.93 11.38
C GLU A 2 17.69 12.51 11.39
N GLN A 3 18.32 12.07 12.48
CA GLN A 3 19.01 10.79 12.55
C GLN A 3 18.10 9.56 12.73
N SER A 4 16.84 9.74 13.13
CA SER A 4 15.91 8.62 13.36
C SER A 4 15.17 8.15 12.11
N ARG A 5 15.38 8.78 10.94
CA ARG A 5 14.80 8.35 9.65
C ARG A 5 15.73 7.50 8.79
N LEU A 6 16.99 7.30 9.20
CA LEU A 6 18.00 6.61 8.39
C LEU A 6 17.86 5.07 8.41
N ASN A 7 17.13 4.49 9.35
CA ASN A 7 17.15 3.04 9.58
C ASN A 7 15.99 2.27 8.94
N ALA A 8 14.99 2.96 8.36
CA ALA A 8 13.85 2.30 7.71
C ALA A 8 14.12 1.86 6.27
N TYR A 9 15.22 2.33 5.65
CA TYR A 9 15.59 2.02 4.27
C TYR A 9 16.79 1.07 4.15
N GLU A 10 17.18 0.40 5.23
CA GLU A 10 18.35 -0.48 5.19
C GLU A 10 18.01 -1.76 4.41
N GLU A 11 18.65 -1.92 3.25
CA GLU A 11 18.59 -3.13 2.44
C GLU A 11 19.07 -4.32 3.28
N ASN A 12 18.27 -5.38 3.34
CA ASN A 12 18.64 -6.63 3.99
C ASN A 12 19.39 -7.56 3.02
N SER A 13 18.89 -7.66 1.78
CA SER A 13 19.50 -8.49 0.74
C SER A 13 19.01 -8.09 -0.65
N ARG A 14 19.81 -8.40 -1.68
CA ARG A 14 19.40 -8.35 -3.09
C ARG A 14 19.60 -9.67 -3.82
N ILE A 15 18.72 -9.94 -4.78
CA ILE A 15 18.80 -11.06 -5.71
C ILE A 15 18.70 -10.48 -7.13
N ILE A 16 19.58 -10.93 -8.01
CA ILE A 16 19.56 -10.59 -9.43
C ILE A 16 19.23 -11.88 -10.20
N ASP A 17 18.19 -11.87 -11.02
CA ASP A 17 17.82 -13.02 -11.83
C ASP A 17 18.55 -13.03 -13.20
N SER A 18 18.33 -14.09 -13.98
CA SER A 18 18.92 -14.23 -15.32
C SER A 18 18.36 -13.26 -16.36
N GLU A 19 17.22 -12.64 -16.07
CA GLU A 19 16.55 -11.67 -16.95
C GLU A 19 16.99 -10.23 -16.64
N GLY A 20 17.76 -10.03 -15.57
CA GLY A 20 18.28 -8.74 -15.14
C GLY A 20 17.35 -7.99 -14.19
N HIS A 21 16.31 -8.64 -13.66
CA HIS A 21 15.52 -8.07 -12.57
C HIS A 21 16.33 -8.05 -11.28
N VAL A 22 16.22 -6.95 -10.54
CA VAL A 22 16.85 -6.80 -9.23
C VAL A 22 15.77 -6.76 -8.17
N MET A 23 15.72 -7.78 -7.33
CA MET A 23 14.81 -7.88 -6.19
C MET A 23 15.55 -7.44 -4.93
N ILE A 24 15.06 -6.39 -4.28
CA ILE A 24 15.63 -5.80 -3.08
C ILE A 24 14.64 -6.07 -1.93
N PHE A 25 15.14 -6.71 -0.89
CA PHE A 25 14.39 -7.00 0.33
C PHE A 25 14.85 -6.02 1.40
N LYS A 26 13.94 -5.20 1.91
CA LYS A 26 14.21 -4.26 3.00
C LYS A 26 13.92 -4.91 4.35
N ARG A 27 14.48 -4.34 5.42
CA ARG A 27 14.28 -4.85 6.80
C ARG A 27 12.85 -4.72 7.32
N ASP A 28 12.08 -3.77 6.80
CA ASP A 28 10.67 -3.56 7.14
C ASP A 28 9.72 -4.56 6.45
N GLY A 29 10.26 -5.46 5.61
CA GLY A 29 9.48 -6.44 4.85
C GLY A 29 8.96 -5.90 3.52
N GLU A 30 9.29 -4.66 3.14
CA GLU A 30 9.04 -4.14 1.81
C GLU A 30 9.93 -4.87 0.79
N VAL A 31 9.34 -5.18 -0.36
CA VAL A 31 10.06 -5.79 -1.49
C VAL A 31 9.96 -4.86 -2.67
N MET A 32 11.11 -4.52 -3.26
CA MET A 32 11.21 -3.71 -4.45
C MET A 32 11.81 -4.54 -5.59
N ILE A 33 11.21 -4.49 -6.77
CA ILE A 33 11.69 -5.16 -7.98
C ILE A 33 11.99 -4.07 -9.00
N LEU A 34 13.25 -4.02 -9.43
CA LEU A 34 13.76 -3.12 -10.45
C LEU A 34 13.88 -3.90 -11.75
N GLN A 35 13.23 -3.42 -12.81
CA GLN A 35 13.25 -4.06 -14.12
C GLN A 35 14.33 -3.48 -15.03
N PRO A 36 14.93 -4.27 -15.93
CA PRO A 36 15.94 -3.80 -16.88
C PRO A 36 15.43 -2.76 -17.89
N ASP A 37 14.14 -2.45 -17.90
CA ASP A 37 13.52 -1.39 -18.68
C ASP A 37 13.27 -0.08 -17.93
N GLY A 38 13.56 -0.04 -16.63
CA GLY A 38 13.25 1.10 -15.76
C GLY A 38 11.93 0.94 -15.01
N GLY A 39 11.21 -0.16 -15.21
CA GLY A 39 10.06 -0.50 -14.38
C GLY A 39 10.43 -0.69 -12.91
N ILE A 40 9.54 -0.30 -12.01
CA ILE A 40 9.67 -0.49 -10.56
C ILE A 40 8.39 -1.09 -10.01
N PHE A 41 8.51 -2.17 -9.24
CA PHE A 41 7.40 -2.76 -8.48
C PHE A 41 7.73 -2.70 -7.00
N ILE A 42 6.81 -2.19 -6.20
CA ILE A 42 6.98 -2.06 -4.75
C ILE A 42 5.82 -2.78 -4.07
N LYS A 43 6.13 -3.77 -3.24
CA LYS A 43 5.17 -4.43 -2.38
C LYS A 43 4.89 -3.54 -1.16
N MET A 44 3.66 -3.07 -1.04
CA MET A 44 3.16 -2.28 0.07
C MET A 44 2.25 -3.14 0.96
N ILE A 45 2.28 -2.89 2.27
CA ILE A 45 1.37 -3.48 3.24
C ILE A 45 0.37 -2.40 3.65
N VAL A 46 -0.91 -2.62 3.38
CA VAL A 46 -1.98 -1.70 3.76
C VAL A 46 -2.85 -2.36 4.83
N PRO A 47 -3.05 -1.70 5.99
CA PRO A 47 -4.01 -2.20 6.99
C PRO A 47 -5.41 -2.10 6.41
N GLN A 48 -6.15 -3.22 6.39
CA GLN A 48 -7.56 -3.22 5.99
C GLN A 48 -8.38 -2.70 7.16
N GLN A 49 -9.00 -1.53 7.02
CA GLN A 49 -10.12 -1.16 7.88
C GLN A 49 -11.34 -1.97 7.42
N GLU A 50 -11.92 -2.76 8.32
CA GLU A 50 -13.22 -3.37 8.06
C GLU A 50 -14.26 -2.25 7.93
N PRO A 51 -15.21 -2.36 6.99
CA PRO A 51 -16.32 -1.43 6.96
C PRO A 51 -17.12 -1.61 8.24
N GLU A 52 -17.21 -0.55 9.06
CA GLU A 52 -18.16 -0.51 10.17
C GLU A 52 -19.55 -0.78 9.60
N ILE A 53 -20.09 -1.97 9.89
CA ILE A 53 -21.47 -2.29 9.56
C ILE A 53 -22.29 -1.37 10.44
N GLU A 54 -22.83 -0.29 9.86
CA GLU A 54 -23.90 0.47 10.48
C GLU A 54 -25.06 -0.51 10.73
N THR A 55 -25.16 -1.04 11.95
CA THR A 55 -26.37 -1.66 12.44
C THR A 55 -27.45 -0.58 12.47
N SER A 56 -28.14 -0.45 11.34
CA SER A 56 -29.42 0.21 11.22
C SER A 56 -30.39 -0.52 12.15
N ALA A 57 -30.48 -0.06 13.38
CA ALA A 57 -31.51 -0.47 14.32
C ALA A 57 -32.83 0.14 13.83
N GLU A 58 -33.48 -0.57 12.91
CA GLU A 58 -34.86 -0.36 12.52
C GLU A 58 -35.74 -0.56 13.76
N SER A 59 -36.16 0.53 14.40
CA SER A 59 -37.16 0.52 15.48
C SER A 59 -38.53 0.86 14.90
N PRO A 60 -39.47 -0.10 14.77
CA PRO A 60 -40.87 0.22 14.64
C PRO A 60 -41.50 0.19 16.04
N ASN A 61 -42.02 1.33 16.51
CA ASN A 61 -43.44 1.45 16.87
C ASN A 61 -43.74 2.71 17.69
N SER A 62 -44.46 3.61 17.02
CA SER A 62 -45.65 4.32 17.47
C SER A 62 -46.01 4.33 18.96
N ALA A 63 -46.14 5.56 19.47
CA ALA A 63 -46.83 5.95 20.69
C ALA A 63 -48.28 5.47 20.80
N LYS A 64 -48.72 5.07 22.01
CA LYS A 64 -49.82 5.73 22.77
C LYS A 64 -50.22 4.98 24.06
N LYS A 65 -50.40 5.79 25.12
CA LYS A 65 -51.45 5.78 26.17
C LYS A 65 -51.25 5.00 27.50
N GLU A 66 -51.10 5.79 28.57
CA GLU A 66 -51.79 5.80 29.90
C GLU A 66 -52.54 4.51 30.32
N THR A 67 -52.52 4.01 31.57
CA THR A 67 -52.67 4.68 32.88
C THR A 67 -52.52 3.64 34.02
N ARG A 68 -52.24 4.13 35.24
CA ARG A 68 -52.59 3.61 36.59
C ARG A 68 -51.71 2.57 37.32
N THR A 69 -51.03 3.12 38.32
CA THR A 69 -50.72 2.66 39.68
C THR A 69 -51.61 1.53 40.23
N ASP A 70 -50.98 0.50 40.82
CA ASP A 70 -51.18 0.10 42.22
C ASP A 70 -50.16 -0.99 42.67
N ALA A 71 -50.08 -1.16 43.99
CA ALA A 71 -48.90 -1.51 44.77
C ALA A 71 -48.65 -3.02 45.05
N ARG A 72 -47.45 -3.25 45.63
CA ARG A 72 -46.99 -4.34 46.53
C ARG A 72 -46.44 -5.65 45.93
N GLY A 73 -45.15 -5.92 46.20
CA GLY A 73 -44.61 -7.28 46.18
C GLY A 73 -43.08 -7.38 46.34
N LYS A 74 -42.62 -7.57 47.59
CA LYS A 74 -41.22 -7.87 47.99
C LYS A 74 -40.65 -9.17 47.34
N LYS A 75 -39.39 -9.15 46.87
CA LYS A 75 -38.18 -9.89 47.35
C LYS A 75 -37.22 -10.34 46.23
N LYS A 76 -35.94 -10.04 46.48
CA LYS A 76 -34.71 -10.83 46.25
C LYS A 76 -34.41 -11.37 44.84
N GLY A 77 -33.27 -10.94 44.32
CA GLY A 77 -32.36 -11.80 43.58
C GLY A 77 -31.73 -11.12 42.38
N ASP A 78 -30.63 -10.40 42.60
CA ASP A 78 -29.62 -10.21 41.56
C ASP A 78 -29.16 -11.59 41.03
N PRO A 79 -28.92 -11.69 39.73
CA PRO A 79 -27.63 -12.21 39.32
C PRO A 79 -26.94 -11.20 38.42
N LYS A 80 -25.78 -10.75 38.91
CA LYS A 80 -24.70 -10.19 38.10
C LYS A 80 -24.46 -11.15 36.93
N ASN A 81 -24.73 -10.69 35.71
CA ASN A 81 -24.19 -11.32 34.52
C ASN A 81 -22.86 -10.63 34.23
N ASP A 82 -21.85 -10.96 35.05
CA ASP A 82 -20.45 -10.78 34.70
C ASP A 82 -20.13 -11.88 33.67
N THR A 83 -20.26 -11.55 32.39
CA THR A 83 -19.71 -12.39 31.32
C THR A 83 -18.97 -11.48 30.36
N ASP A 84 -17.66 -11.41 30.61
CA ASP A 84 -16.57 -11.14 29.68
C ASP A 84 -16.92 -10.29 28.45
N VAL A 85 -16.62 -9.00 28.56
CA VAL A 85 -16.15 -8.24 27.40
C VAL A 85 -14.79 -8.84 27.04
N SER A 86 -14.82 -9.97 26.31
CA SER A 86 -13.69 -10.39 25.52
C SER A 86 -13.47 -9.28 24.50
N THR A 87 -12.54 -8.38 24.80
CA THR A 87 -11.93 -7.52 23.79
C THR A 87 -11.26 -8.47 22.82
N ILE A 88 -12.01 -8.92 21.82
CA ILE A 88 -11.46 -9.57 20.64
C ILE A 88 -10.50 -8.53 20.08
N ALA A 89 -9.19 -8.77 20.26
CA ALA A 89 -8.19 -8.05 19.52
C ALA A 89 -8.49 -8.37 18.05
N GLU A 90 -9.17 -7.45 17.36
CA GLU A 90 -9.39 -7.54 15.93
C GLU A 90 -8.02 -7.73 15.29
N GLU A 91 -7.79 -8.92 14.74
CA GLU A 91 -6.62 -9.16 13.90
C GLU A 91 -6.75 -8.24 12.70
N VAL A 92 -5.99 -7.15 12.70
CA VAL A 92 -5.92 -6.23 11.57
C VAL A 92 -5.49 -7.04 10.35
N LYS A 93 -6.45 -7.31 9.46
CA LYS A 93 -6.19 -8.06 8.25
C LYS A 93 -5.30 -7.21 7.35
N HIS A 94 -4.07 -7.65 7.14
CA HIS A 94 -3.16 -6.96 6.24
C HIS A 94 -3.47 -7.36 4.80
N VAL A 95 -3.71 -6.37 3.94
CA VAL A 95 -3.84 -6.57 2.48
C VAL A 95 -2.55 -6.11 1.83
N TYR A 96 -2.04 -6.93 0.92
CA TYR A 96 -0.89 -6.56 0.12
C TYR A 96 -1.34 -5.79 -1.11
N GLN A 97 -0.57 -4.77 -1.46
CA GLN A 97 -0.74 -4.01 -2.69
C GLN A 97 0.60 -3.91 -3.40
N TRP A 98 0.56 -3.86 -4.73
CA TRP A 98 1.73 -3.61 -5.54
C TRP A 98 1.60 -2.23 -6.16
N ARG A 99 2.56 -1.35 -5.88
CA ARG A 99 2.74 -0.14 -6.67
C ARG A 99 3.65 -0.46 -7.84
N CYS A 100 3.16 -0.25 -9.04
CA CYS A 100 3.86 -0.54 -10.27
C CYS A 100 4.09 0.75 -11.03
N ILE A 101 5.32 1.00 -11.44
CA ILE A 101 5.72 2.18 -12.20
C ILE A 101 6.40 1.68 -13.46
N THR A 102 5.88 2.03 -14.63
CA THR A 102 6.43 1.62 -15.92
C THR A 102 7.60 2.51 -16.35
N ALA A 103 8.35 2.07 -17.37
CA ALA A 103 9.47 2.83 -17.93
C ALA A 103 9.07 4.26 -18.39
N ASP A 104 7.86 4.43 -18.92
CA ASP A 104 7.28 5.71 -19.36
C ASP A 104 6.60 6.51 -18.22
N GLY A 105 6.80 6.09 -16.97
CA GLY A 105 6.36 6.81 -15.78
C GLY A 105 4.88 6.65 -15.44
N GLN A 106 4.12 5.79 -16.13
CA GLN A 106 2.78 5.46 -15.69
C GLN A 106 2.85 4.70 -14.38
N SER A 107 2.00 5.06 -13.42
CA SER A 107 1.96 4.42 -12.11
C SER A 107 0.55 3.91 -11.82
N TYR A 108 0.47 2.73 -11.24
CA TYR A 108 -0.77 2.10 -10.81
C TYR A 108 -0.56 1.31 -9.53
N ILE A 109 -1.63 1.13 -8.77
CA ILE A 109 -1.68 0.25 -7.60
C ILE A 109 -2.52 -0.95 -7.98
N GLN A 110 -1.99 -2.14 -7.75
CA GLN A 110 -2.69 -3.40 -7.91
C GLN A 110 -2.98 -4.01 -6.53
N ASN A 111 -4.25 -4.24 -6.24
CA ASN A 111 -4.65 -4.97 -5.03
C ASN A 111 -4.36 -6.46 -5.21
N SER A 112 -3.61 -7.10 -4.30
CA SER A 112 -3.27 -8.52 -4.45
C SER A 112 -4.47 -9.45 -4.31
N THR A 113 -5.50 -9.01 -3.58
CA THR A 113 -6.68 -9.81 -3.24
C THR A 113 -7.76 -9.65 -4.28
N THR A 114 -8.12 -8.41 -4.63
CA THR A 114 -9.19 -8.14 -5.62
C THR A 114 -8.70 -8.18 -7.05
N GLN A 115 -7.37 -8.12 -7.27
CA GLN A 115 -6.73 -7.97 -8.58
C GLN A 115 -7.17 -6.71 -9.35
N GLU A 116 -7.82 -5.78 -8.67
CA GLU A 116 -8.21 -4.50 -9.23
C GLU A 116 -6.99 -3.59 -9.37
N TYR A 117 -7.05 -2.75 -10.41
CA TYR A 117 -6.01 -1.78 -10.74
C TYR A 117 -6.56 -0.37 -10.55
N GLU A 118 -5.86 0.41 -9.75
CA GLU A 118 -6.11 1.84 -9.59
C GLU A 118 -4.97 2.61 -10.24
N LYS A 119 -5.29 3.43 -11.25
CA LYS A 119 -4.29 4.31 -11.85
C LYS A 119 -3.97 5.45 -10.88
N THR A 120 -2.69 5.66 -10.60
CA THR A 120 -2.23 6.76 -9.76
C THR A 120 -1.69 7.92 -10.60
N GLU A 121 -1.16 8.95 -9.94
CA GLU A 121 -0.47 10.04 -10.61
C GLU A 121 0.70 9.51 -11.45
N GLN A 122 0.77 9.98 -12.69
CA GLN A 122 1.85 9.66 -13.62
C GLN A 122 3.08 10.49 -13.27
N LEU A 123 4.25 9.85 -13.23
CA LEU A 123 5.51 10.52 -12.98
C LEU A 123 5.87 11.45 -14.14
N ARG A 124 6.49 12.58 -13.81
CA ARG A 124 7.03 13.49 -14.83
C ARG A 124 8.31 12.91 -15.43
N LEU A 125 8.48 13.14 -16.73
CA LEU A 125 9.66 12.73 -17.49
C LEU A 125 10.22 13.95 -18.22
N ILE A 126 11.54 14.06 -18.22
CA ILE A 126 12.30 15.01 -19.04
C ILE A 126 13.07 14.18 -20.05
N LEU A 127 12.89 14.48 -21.34
CA LEU A 127 13.61 13.85 -22.44
C LEU A 127 14.66 14.82 -22.97
N GLU A 128 15.92 14.39 -22.98
CA GLU A 128 17.04 15.11 -23.57
C GLU A 128 17.59 14.28 -24.73
N THR A 129 17.75 14.90 -25.89
CA THR A 129 18.32 14.25 -27.08
C THR A 129 19.58 14.98 -27.50
N ASN A 130 20.70 14.26 -27.59
CA ASN A 130 21.94 14.80 -28.13
C ASN A 130 21.90 14.76 -29.66
N PRO A 131 21.88 15.90 -30.37
CA PRO A 131 21.75 15.93 -31.83
C PRO A 131 22.99 15.43 -32.58
N LYS A 132 24.15 15.31 -31.90
CA LYS A 132 25.39 14.82 -32.51
C LYS A 132 25.52 13.31 -32.41
N THR A 133 25.14 12.74 -31.28
CA THR A 133 25.27 11.30 -31.02
C THR A 133 23.97 10.54 -31.26
N ASN A 134 22.83 11.23 -31.39
CA ASN A 134 21.47 10.66 -31.38
C ASN A 134 21.15 9.86 -30.11
N GLU A 135 21.93 10.03 -29.04
CA GLU A 135 21.63 9.45 -27.75
C GLU A 135 20.46 10.20 -27.10
N GLN A 136 19.61 9.45 -26.41
CA GLN A 136 18.47 10.00 -25.69
C GLN A 136 18.61 9.67 -24.22
N VAL A 137 18.31 10.63 -23.35
CA VAL A 137 18.31 10.47 -21.91
C VAL A 137 16.94 10.85 -21.39
N ILE A 138 16.30 9.93 -20.67
CA ILE A 138 15.05 10.16 -19.96
C ILE A 138 15.38 10.30 -18.48
N HIS A 139 15.02 11.44 -17.90
CA HIS A 139 15.05 11.68 -16.46
C HIS A 139 13.64 11.59 -15.90
N ARG A 140 13.41 10.65 -14.98
CA ARG A 140 12.16 10.52 -14.25
C ARG A 140 12.22 11.19 -12.89
N GLU A 141 11.06 11.63 -12.42
CA GLU A 141 10.87 12.28 -11.12
C GLU A 141 11.33 11.43 -9.92
N ASP A 142 11.22 10.10 -10.02
CA ASP A 142 11.67 9.15 -9.00
C ASP A 142 13.18 8.83 -9.07
N LYS A 143 13.96 9.67 -9.77
CA LYS A 143 15.40 9.57 -9.96
C LYS A 143 15.85 8.35 -10.77
N VAL A 144 14.95 7.76 -11.55
CA VAL A 144 15.34 6.79 -12.59
C VAL A 144 15.86 7.54 -13.80
N ILE A 145 17.02 7.13 -14.31
CA ILE A 145 17.62 7.66 -15.54
C ILE A 145 17.70 6.52 -16.55
N ILE A 146 17.18 6.75 -17.76
CA ILE A 146 17.21 5.78 -18.85
C ILE A 146 17.98 6.42 -20.02
N VAL A 147 19.11 5.83 -20.39
CA VAL A 147 19.94 6.25 -21.52
C VAL A 147 19.76 5.28 -22.66
N PHE A 148 19.28 5.78 -23.80
CA PHE A 148 19.27 5.07 -25.08
C PHE A 148 20.48 5.50 -25.89
N ARG A 149 21.33 4.54 -26.21
CA ARG A 149 22.52 4.76 -27.03
C ARG A 149 22.22 4.57 -28.52
N ALA A 150 23.05 5.18 -29.35
CA ALA A 150 22.95 5.09 -30.80
C ALA A 150 23.13 3.66 -31.35
N ASP A 151 23.83 2.81 -30.60
CA ASP A 151 24.02 1.38 -30.92
C ASP A 151 22.79 0.52 -30.60
N GLY A 152 21.71 1.12 -30.11
CA GLY A 152 20.48 0.45 -29.70
C GLY A 152 20.53 -0.13 -28.28
N SER A 153 21.67 -0.04 -27.58
CA SER A 153 21.75 -0.44 -26.19
C SER A 153 21.03 0.57 -25.28
N ARG A 154 20.56 0.07 -24.13
CA ARG A 154 19.90 0.88 -23.12
C ARG A 154 20.59 0.68 -21.78
N ILE A 155 20.74 1.76 -21.03
CA ILE A 155 21.25 1.76 -19.67
C ILE A 155 20.19 2.35 -18.78
N VAL A 156 19.85 1.64 -17.71
CA VAL A 156 18.93 2.12 -16.70
C VAL A 156 19.74 2.39 -15.44
N SER A 157 19.44 3.46 -14.72
CA SER A 157 20.08 3.77 -13.44
C SER A 157 19.00 4.17 -12.45
N PHE A 158 18.92 3.42 -11.36
CA PHE A 158 17.92 3.58 -10.33
C PHE A 158 18.42 4.49 -9.19
N ALA A 159 17.49 4.99 -8.38
CA ALA A 159 17.78 5.91 -7.28
C ALA A 159 18.72 5.34 -6.21
N ASP A 160 18.78 4.01 -6.08
CA ASP A 160 19.64 3.28 -5.15
C ASP A 160 21.07 3.05 -5.70
N GLY A 161 21.34 3.46 -6.95
CA GLY A 161 22.60 3.24 -7.64
C GLY A 161 22.68 1.94 -8.43
N THR A 162 21.62 1.13 -8.47
CA THR A 162 21.54 -0.07 -9.32
C THR A 162 21.54 0.33 -10.80
N ARG A 163 22.31 -0.41 -11.63
CA ARG A 163 22.52 -0.15 -13.05
C ARG A 163 22.64 -1.42 -13.86
#